data_AF-A0A163Z4U9-F1
#
_entry.id   AF-A0A163Z4U9-F1
#
_cell.length_a   1.000
_cell.length_b   1.000
_cell.length_c   1.000
_cell.angle_alpha   90.00
_cell.angle_beta   90.00
_cell.angle_gamma   90.00
#
_symmetry.space_group_name_H-M   'P 1'
#
loop_
_entity.id
_entity.type
_entity.pdbx_description
1 polymer ?
#
loop_
_entity_poly.entity_id
_entity_poly.type
_entity_poly.pdbx_seq_one_letter_code
_entity_poly.pdbx_strand_id
1 'polypeptide(L)'
;MAINNNEYWSEFSNFIGGGFHEAAYWYSAKTVINYNGFCITFDGFGESKKVYCKFSYGEKIALRIDKRSFINKLINLFISRQKTNDKRFDEQYLVHSPNQGMTSILNSLVRRMYLDLDIAGLFISTGKAGSSEEVLFDNNYELIVYAKGIRSDYEYLKEVLVLFKHLVDNLSSRYNITPVNLE
;
A
#
# COMPACT_ATOMS: atom_id res chain seq x y z
N MET A 1 4.84 -0.37 27.44
CA MET A 1 5.44 -1.62 26.90
C MET A 1 5.87 -1.33 25.45
N ALA A 2 6.93 -0.53 25.27
CA ALA A 2 7.39 -0.04 23.96
C ALA A 2 8.52 -0.89 23.35
N ILE A 3 9.10 -1.78 24.16
CA ILE A 3 10.29 -2.57 23.83
C ILE A 3 10.03 -3.59 22.71
N ASN A 4 8.78 -4.04 22.52
CA ASN A 4 8.42 -5.09 21.54
C ASN A 4 8.32 -4.59 20.08
N ASN A 5 7.94 -3.32 19.85
CA ASN A 5 7.75 -2.82 18.47
C ASN A 5 9.07 -2.45 17.78
N ASN A 6 10.01 -1.83 18.52
CA ASN A 6 11.33 -1.48 17.98
C ASN A 6 12.14 -2.73 17.62
N GLU A 7 12.14 -3.74 18.51
CA GLU A 7 12.83 -5.02 18.27
C GLU A 7 12.30 -5.73 17.03
N TYR A 8 10.97 -5.87 16.93
CA TYR A 8 10.31 -6.50 15.77
C TYR A 8 10.70 -5.84 14.43
N TRP A 9 10.61 -4.51 14.35
CA TRP A 9 10.90 -3.78 13.10
C TRP A 9 12.41 -3.69 12.80
N SER A 10 13.25 -3.70 13.84
CA SER A 10 14.71 -3.81 13.69
C SER A 10 15.09 -5.16 13.10
N GLU A 11 14.58 -6.26 13.66
CA GLU A 11 14.81 -7.62 13.13
C GLU A 11 14.27 -7.79 11.71
N PHE A 12 13.06 -7.30 11.43
CA PHE A 12 12.52 -7.35 10.07
C PHE A 12 13.38 -6.56 9.09
N SER A 13 13.89 -5.38 9.48
CA SER A 13 14.80 -4.60 8.64
C SER A 13 16.06 -5.36 8.29
N ASN A 14 16.66 -6.06 9.26
CA ASN A 14 17.84 -6.90 9.03
C ASN A 14 17.51 -8.08 8.10
N PHE A 15 16.34 -8.70 8.27
CA PHE A 15 15.88 -9.82 7.46
C PHE A 15 15.74 -9.46 5.97
N ILE A 16 15.29 -8.25 5.65
CA ILE A 16 15.12 -7.80 4.26
C ILE A 16 16.28 -6.94 3.73
N GLY A 17 17.31 -6.66 4.54
CA GLY A 17 18.41 -5.77 4.19
C GLY A 17 17.99 -4.30 4.04
N GLY A 18 17.04 -3.84 4.85
CA GLY A 18 16.54 -2.47 4.88
C GLY A 18 17.16 -1.62 5.99
N GLY A 19 16.79 -0.35 6.04
CA GLY A 19 17.06 0.55 7.16
C GLY A 19 15.97 0.48 8.24
N PHE A 20 16.35 0.75 9.48
CA PHE A 20 15.45 0.83 10.62
C PHE A 20 15.37 2.26 11.15
N HIS A 21 14.15 2.74 11.35
CA HIS A 21 13.88 4.00 12.04
C HIS A 21 13.21 3.67 13.37
N GLU A 22 13.90 3.98 14.45
CA GLU A 22 13.42 3.73 15.80
C GLU A 22 12.19 4.59 16.11
N ALA A 23 11.18 4.02 16.78
CA ALA A 23 10.05 4.81 17.29
C ALA A 23 10.54 5.86 18.29
N ALA A 24 10.02 7.09 18.19
CA ALA A 24 10.15 8.08 19.26
C ALA A 24 8.85 8.86 19.45
N TYR A 25 8.53 9.16 20.71
CA TYR A 25 7.37 9.97 21.13
C TYR A 25 6.04 9.58 20.44
N TRP A 26 5.70 10.24 19.33
CA TRP A 26 4.42 10.16 18.63
C TRP A 26 4.43 9.32 17.34
N TYR A 27 5.59 8.80 16.91
CA TYR A 27 5.68 7.98 15.69
C TYR A 27 6.15 6.55 15.99
N SER A 28 5.58 5.59 15.25
CA SER A 28 5.91 4.17 15.29
C SER A 28 7.29 3.89 14.69
N ALA A 29 7.86 2.74 15.08
CA ALA A 29 9.08 2.23 14.48
C ALA A 29 8.77 1.79 13.04
N LYS A 30 9.74 1.96 12.15
CA LYS A 30 9.56 1.73 10.72
C LYS A 30 10.74 0.99 10.12
N THR A 31 10.45 0.18 9.13
CA THR A 31 11.47 -0.40 8.25
C THR A 31 11.38 0.28 6.89
N VAL A 32 12.51 0.70 6.36
CA VAL A 32 12.58 1.42 5.08
C VAL A 32 13.51 0.68 4.13
N ILE A 33 13.13 0.60 2.85
CA ILE A 33 13.99 0.06 1.80
C ILE A 33 13.93 0.96 0.57
N ASN A 34 15.08 1.19 -0.06
CA ASN A 34 15.15 1.83 -1.36
C ASN A 34 14.93 0.79 -2.46
N TYR A 35 13.99 1.08 -3.36
CA TYR A 35 13.72 0.25 -4.52
C TYR A 35 13.50 1.12 -5.76
N ASN A 36 14.42 1.04 -6.74
CA ASN A 36 14.38 1.85 -7.96
C ASN A 36 14.20 3.36 -7.69
N GLY A 37 14.83 3.86 -6.61
CA GLY A 37 14.72 5.25 -6.17
C GLY A 37 13.50 5.55 -5.29
N PHE A 38 12.52 4.65 -5.19
CA PHE A 38 11.37 4.78 -4.29
C PHE A 38 11.73 4.36 -2.86
N CYS A 39 11.35 5.19 -1.90
CA CYS A 39 11.40 4.88 -0.49
C CYS A 39 10.16 4.08 -0.08
N ILE A 40 10.28 2.75 0.04
CA ILE A 40 9.21 1.88 0.53
C ILE A 40 9.34 1.78 2.04
N THR A 41 8.27 2.14 2.75
CA THR A 41 8.21 2.15 4.20
C THR A 41 7.18 1.15 4.70
N PHE A 42 7.61 0.27 5.60
CA PHE A 42 6.74 -0.53 6.45
C PHE A 42 6.54 0.21 7.76
N ASP A 43 5.28 0.33 8.13
CA ASP A 43 4.85 1.03 9.34
C ASP A 43 3.62 0.34 9.92
N GLY A 44 3.45 0.44 11.24
CA GLY A 44 2.30 -0.12 11.92
C GLY A 44 2.54 -0.31 13.41
N PHE A 45 1.43 -0.30 14.14
CA PHE A 45 1.36 -0.66 15.55
C PHE A 45 0.19 -1.63 15.74
N GLY A 46 0.42 -2.77 16.40
CA GLY A 46 -0.61 -3.80 16.62
C GLY A 46 -1.07 -4.48 15.32
N GLU A 47 -2.39 -4.54 15.09
CA GLU A 47 -3.02 -5.33 14.02
C GLU A 47 -3.07 -4.63 12.65
N SER A 48 -2.59 -3.40 12.54
CA SER A 48 -2.60 -2.67 11.26
C SER A 48 -1.18 -2.45 10.77
N LYS A 49 -0.77 -3.24 9.78
CA LYS A 49 0.52 -3.09 9.09
C LYS A 49 0.27 -2.48 7.72
N LYS A 50 0.93 -1.37 7.45
CA LYS A 50 0.87 -0.69 6.16
C LYS A 50 2.25 -0.68 5.50
N VAL A 51 2.23 -0.78 4.19
CA VAL A 51 3.39 -0.62 3.33
C VAL A 51 3.08 0.52 2.39
N TYR A 52 3.96 1.51 2.28
CA TYR A 52 3.69 2.68 1.46
C TYR A 52 4.94 3.29 0.84
N CYS A 53 4.74 4.04 -0.24
CA CYS A 53 5.75 4.93 -0.82
C CYS A 53 5.09 6.18 -1.38
N LYS A 54 5.86 7.27 -1.44
CA LYS A 54 5.44 8.54 -2.03
C LYS A 54 6.00 8.69 -3.45
N PHE A 55 5.21 9.29 -4.33
CA PHE A 55 5.59 9.55 -5.71
C PHE A 55 4.90 10.80 -6.26
N SER A 56 5.42 11.37 -7.34
CA SER A 56 4.77 12.48 -8.04
C SER A 56 4.28 12.03 -9.42
N TYR A 57 3.17 12.62 -9.87
CA TYR A 57 2.58 12.40 -11.18
C TYR A 57 1.81 13.63 -11.66
N GLY A 58 2.07 14.09 -12.88
CA GLY A 58 1.57 15.39 -13.39
C GLY A 58 0.05 15.54 -13.50
N GLU A 59 -0.72 14.45 -13.36
CA GLU A 59 -2.18 14.47 -13.45
C GLU A 59 -2.83 13.94 -12.16
N LYS A 60 -4.12 14.22 -11.99
CA LYS A 60 -4.91 13.68 -10.88
C LYS A 60 -5.04 12.17 -11.00
N ILE A 61 -4.57 11.44 -10.00
CA ILE A 61 -4.69 9.98 -9.90
C ILE A 61 -5.30 9.58 -8.55
N ALA A 62 -6.26 8.66 -8.59
CA ALA A 62 -6.81 8.04 -7.40
C ALA A 62 -7.21 6.59 -7.65
N LEU A 63 -6.94 5.74 -6.67
CA LEU A 63 -7.35 4.35 -6.66
C LEU A 63 -7.68 3.95 -5.23
N ARG A 64 -8.77 3.21 -5.06
CA ARG A 64 -9.15 2.62 -3.79
C ARG A 64 -9.60 1.19 -4.04
N ILE A 65 -8.97 0.25 -3.34
CA ILE A 65 -9.29 -1.16 -3.35
C ILE A 65 -9.59 -1.55 -1.91
N ASP A 66 -10.81 -2.01 -1.67
CA ASP A 66 -11.21 -2.54 -0.37
C ASP A 66 -11.60 -4.00 -0.51
N LYS A 67 -11.21 -4.81 0.47
CA LYS A 67 -11.82 -6.13 0.62
C LYS A 67 -13.31 -5.97 0.90
N ARG A 68 -14.14 -6.75 0.22
CA ARG A 68 -15.59 -6.72 0.40
C ARG A 68 -15.94 -7.15 1.81
N SER A 69 -16.63 -6.27 2.53
CA SER A 69 -17.32 -6.57 3.78
C SER A 69 -18.83 -6.38 3.60
N PHE A 70 -19.63 -6.93 4.51
CA PHE A 70 -21.09 -6.73 4.51
C PHE A 70 -21.48 -5.24 4.59
N ILE A 71 -20.68 -4.42 5.28
CA ILE A 71 -20.90 -2.98 5.47
C ILE A 71 -20.59 -2.19 4.19
N ASN A 72 -19.51 -2.55 3.48
CA ASN A 72 -19.10 -1.87 2.25
C ASN A 72 -20.08 -2.10 1.09
N LYS A 73 -20.98 -3.10 1.15
CA LYS A 73 -22.00 -3.32 0.11
C LYS A 73 -23.01 -2.18 0.01
N LEU A 74 -23.30 -1.46 1.10
CA LEU A 74 -24.37 -0.45 1.17
C LEU A 74 -23.92 0.96 0.74
N ILE A 75 -22.64 1.30 0.89
CA ILE A 75 -22.07 2.63 0.55
C ILE A 75 -21.85 2.80 -0.98
N ASN A 76 -22.01 1.71 -1.74
CA ASN A 76 -21.54 1.55 -3.13
C ASN A 76 -22.34 2.24 -4.25
N LEU A 77 -23.36 3.05 -3.97
CA LEU A 77 -24.22 3.62 -5.02
C LEU A 77 -23.63 4.86 -5.71
N PHE A 78 -22.57 5.50 -5.16
CA PHE A 78 -22.13 6.83 -5.61
C PHE A 78 -20.65 6.94 -6.04
N ILE A 79 -19.88 5.84 -6.11
CA ILE A 79 -18.46 5.87 -6.48
C ILE A 79 -18.22 5.06 -7.77
N SER A 80 -17.46 5.63 -8.72
CA SER A 80 -17.11 4.99 -10.00
C SER A 80 -16.39 3.67 -9.79
N ARG A 81 -17.14 2.58 -9.92
CA ARG A 81 -16.63 1.22 -9.77
C ARG A 81 -16.00 0.75 -11.07
N GLN A 82 -14.81 0.18 -10.97
CA GLN A 82 -14.12 -0.45 -12.10
C GLN A 82 -14.05 -1.96 -11.89
N LYS A 83 -14.19 -2.73 -12.97
CA LYS A 83 -13.97 -4.18 -12.97
C LYS A 83 -12.54 -4.47 -13.43
N THR A 84 -11.96 -5.55 -12.91
CA THR A 84 -10.62 -6.00 -13.30
C THR A 84 -10.64 -7.08 -14.38
N ASN A 85 -11.84 -7.50 -14.82
CA ASN A 85 -12.07 -8.66 -15.71
C ASN A 85 -11.57 -9.99 -15.11
N ASP A 86 -11.42 -10.05 -13.80
CA ASP A 86 -11.10 -11.25 -13.04
C ASP A 86 -12.23 -11.48 -12.05
N LYS A 87 -13.08 -12.47 -12.36
CA LYS A 87 -14.30 -12.74 -11.58
C LYS A 87 -13.98 -13.04 -10.12
N ARG A 88 -12.94 -13.83 -9.84
CA ARG A 88 -12.55 -14.21 -8.48
C ARG A 88 -12.08 -13.01 -7.69
N PHE A 89 -11.28 -12.14 -8.30
CA PHE A 89 -10.82 -10.90 -7.67
C PHE A 89 -12.00 -9.94 -7.44
N ASP A 90 -12.80 -9.68 -8.46
CA ASP A 90 -13.94 -8.75 -8.40
C ASP A 90 -15.02 -9.22 -7.41
N GLU A 91 -15.12 -10.52 -7.11
CA GLU A 91 -16.00 -11.10 -6.08
C GLU A 91 -15.52 -10.85 -4.65
N GLN A 92 -14.22 -10.63 -4.44
CA GLN A 92 -13.62 -10.43 -3.11
C GLN A 92 -13.25 -8.97 -2.83
N TYR A 93 -12.98 -8.19 -3.88
CA TYR A 93 -12.53 -6.82 -3.78
C TYR A 93 -13.48 -5.86 -4.51
N LEU A 94 -13.52 -4.62 -4.03
CA LEU A 94 -14.16 -3.51 -4.70
C LEU A 94 -13.07 -2.56 -5.18
N VAL A 95 -13.09 -2.23 -6.46
CA VAL A 95 -12.13 -1.29 -7.05
C VAL A 95 -12.85 -0.02 -7.46
N HIS A 96 -12.38 1.09 -6.92
CA HIS A 96 -12.90 2.42 -7.12
C HIS A 96 -11.81 3.32 -7.67
N SER A 97 -12.07 3.95 -8.81
CA SER A 97 -11.16 4.95 -9.37
C SER A 97 -11.93 5.87 -10.31
N PRO A 98 -11.71 7.21 -10.23
CA PRO A 98 -12.21 8.14 -11.22
C PRO A 98 -11.40 8.09 -12.53
N ASN A 99 -10.19 7.52 -12.51
CA ASN A 99 -9.29 7.47 -13.65
C ASN A 99 -9.49 6.18 -14.46
N GLN A 100 -9.88 6.30 -15.73
CA GLN A 100 -10.00 5.14 -16.60
C GLN A 100 -8.63 4.46 -16.78
N GLY A 101 -8.62 3.12 -16.78
CA GLY A 101 -7.41 2.34 -16.96
C GLY A 101 -6.55 2.16 -15.71
N MET A 102 -6.92 2.76 -14.57
CA MET A 102 -6.17 2.62 -13.32
C MET A 102 -6.09 1.17 -12.83
N THR A 103 -7.09 0.35 -13.14
CA THR A 103 -7.06 -1.09 -12.88
C THR A 103 -5.93 -1.83 -13.59
N SER A 104 -5.26 -1.24 -14.58
CA SER A 104 -4.13 -1.87 -15.29
C SER A 104 -2.93 -2.15 -14.39
N ILE A 105 -2.77 -1.45 -13.27
CA ILE A 105 -1.71 -1.74 -12.30
C ILE A 105 -1.94 -3.09 -11.58
N LEU A 106 -3.17 -3.60 -11.63
CA LEU A 106 -3.58 -4.87 -11.05
C LEU A 106 -3.51 -5.95 -12.13
N ASN A 107 -2.33 -6.23 -12.67
CA ASN A 107 -2.15 -7.33 -13.63
C ASN A 107 -2.48 -8.71 -13.00
N SER A 108 -2.48 -9.78 -13.78
CA SER A 108 -2.85 -11.12 -13.31
C SER A 108 -1.99 -11.62 -12.14
N LEU A 109 -0.69 -11.32 -12.16
CA LEU A 109 0.23 -11.65 -11.08
C LEU A 109 -0.14 -10.91 -9.79
N VAL A 110 -0.32 -9.58 -9.86
CA VAL A 110 -0.69 -8.74 -8.72
C VAL A 110 -2.02 -9.19 -8.12
N ARG A 111 -3.04 -9.45 -8.94
CA ARG A 111 -4.35 -9.92 -8.44
C ARG A 111 -4.27 -11.26 -7.74
N ARG A 112 -3.46 -12.20 -8.25
CA ARG A 112 -3.22 -13.48 -7.58
C ARG A 112 -2.53 -13.28 -6.22
N MET A 113 -1.46 -12.48 -6.17
CA MET A 113 -0.77 -12.18 -4.92
C MET A 113 -1.69 -11.51 -3.89
N TYR A 114 -2.59 -10.61 -4.33
CA TYR A 114 -3.61 -10.02 -3.47
C TYR A 114 -4.51 -11.05 -2.79
N LEU A 115 -4.92 -12.07 -3.54
CA LEU A 115 -5.78 -13.14 -3.05
C LEU A 115 -5.00 -14.05 -2.10
N ASP A 116 -3.76 -14.41 -2.45
CA ASP A 116 -2.92 -15.33 -1.67
C ASP A 116 -2.46 -14.70 -0.34
N LEU A 117 -2.18 -13.40 -0.33
CA LEU A 117 -1.74 -12.64 0.85
C LEU A 117 -2.88 -12.06 1.68
N ASP A 118 -4.13 -12.28 1.28
CA ASP A 118 -5.34 -11.77 1.95
C ASP A 118 -5.28 -10.25 2.27
N ILE A 119 -4.81 -9.46 1.30
CA ILE A 119 -4.58 -8.02 1.47
C ILE A 119 -5.88 -7.30 1.88
N ALA A 120 -5.80 -6.40 2.86
CA ALA A 120 -6.98 -5.71 3.37
C ALA A 120 -7.45 -4.59 2.44
N GLY A 121 -6.50 -3.88 1.81
CA GLY A 121 -6.82 -2.85 0.83
C GLY A 121 -5.60 -2.17 0.21
N LEU A 122 -5.85 -1.32 -0.77
CA LEU A 122 -4.87 -0.42 -1.38
C LEU A 122 -5.46 0.93 -1.71
N PHE A 123 -4.62 1.96 -1.58
CA PHE A 123 -5.01 3.34 -1.81
C PHE A 123 -3.92 4.06 -2.59
N ILE A 124 -4.33 4.89 -3.55
CA ILE A 124 -3.52 5.93 -4.17
C ILE A 124 -4.26 7.24 -3.94
N SER A 125 -3.65 8.15 -3.16
CA SER A 125 -4.24 9.46 -2.85
C SER A 125 -3.21 10.47 -2.37
N THR A 126 -3.60 11.74 -2.27
CA THR A 126 -2.75 12.83 -1.77
C THR A 126 -2.75 12.94 -0.23
N GLY A 127 -2.94 11.83 0.50
CA GLY A 127 -2.78 11.77 1.96
C GLY A 127 -4.06 11.73 2.80
N LYS A 128 -5.15 12.45 2.45
CA LYS A 128 -6.36 12.50 3.31
C LYS A 128 -7.22 11.23 3.36
N ALA A 129 -7.07 10.31 2.42
CA ALA A 129 -7.91 9.10 2.33
C ALA A 129 -7.16 7.81 2.73
N GLY A 130 -5.87 7.90 3.06
CA GLY A 130 -4.94 6.76 3.05
C GLY A 130 -4.23 6.40 4.34
N SER A 131 -4.30 7.19 5.43
CA SER A 131 -3.57 7.08 6.73
C SER A 131 -2.28 7.88 6.91
N SER A 132 -1.88 8.70 5.95
CA SER A 132 -0.91 9.74 6.28
C SER A 132 -1.67 10.92 6.91
N GLU A 133 -1.24 11.37 8.09
CA GLU A 133 -1.71 12.63 8.68
C GLU A 133 -1.29 13.83 7.82
N GLU A 134 -0.33 13.62 6.92
CA GLU A 134 0.21 14.61 6.01
C GLU A 134 -0.64 14.70 4.73
N VAL A 135 -1.12 15.91 4.44
CA VAL A 135 -1.67 16.23 3.12
C VAL A 135 -0.51 16.43 2.17
N LEU A 136 -0.42 15.61 1.14
CA LEU A 136 0.53 15.80 0.06
C LEU A 136 -0.01 16.88 -0.87
N PHE A 137 0.79 17.92 -1.09
CA PHE A 137 0.50 18.99 -2.04
C PHE A 137 1.17 18.70 -3.39
N ASP A 138 0.82 19.49 -4.41
CA ASP A 138 1.55 19.58 -5.68
C ASP A 138 1.74 18.25 -6.43
N ASN A 139 0.64 17.55 -6.73
CA ASN A 139 0.69 16.34 -7.56
C ASN A 139 1.56 15.21 -6.96
N ASN A 140 1.75 15.23 -5.64
CA ASN A 140 2.36 14.16 -4.89
C ASN A 140 1.28 13.22 -4.32
N TYR A 141 1.53 11.93 -4.44
CA TYR A 141 0.62 10.86 -4.07
C TYR A 141 1.34 9.85 -3.20
N GLU A 142 0.56 9.13 -2.41
CA GLU A 142 1.00 7.99 -1.65
C GLU A 142 0.32 6.73 -2.19
N LEU A 143 1.13 5.72 -2.53
CA LEU A 143 0.66 4.35 -2.75
C LEU A 143 0.74 3.62 -1.42
N ILE A 144 -0.35 3.02 -0.97
CA ILE A 144 -0.45 2.36 0.33
C ILE A 144 -1.11 1.00 0.15
N VAL A 145 -0.54 -0.03 0.77
CA VAL A 145 -1.12 -1.36 0.90
C VAL A 145 -1.32 -1.66 2.39
N TYR A 146 -2.51 -2.12 2.74
CA TYR A 146 -2.82 -2.59 4.09
C TYR A 146 -2.76 -4.10 4.14
N ALA A 147 -1.82 -4.63 4.91
CA ALA A 147 -1.75 -6.04 5.23
C ALA A 147 -2.63 -6.34 6.45
N LYS A 148 -3.21 -7.53 6.50
CA LYS A 148 -4.10 -7.95 7.58
C LYS A 148 -3.29 -8.36 8.81
N GLY A 149 -3.56 -7.74 9.97
CA GLY A 149 -2.77 -7.90 11.20
C GLY A 149 -2.59 -9.29 11.77
N ILE A 150 -3.48 -10.24 11.43
CA ILE A 150 -3.42 -11.61 11.96
C ILE A 150 -2.19 -12.36 11.42
N ARG A 151 -1.66 -11.95 10.26
CA ARG A 151 -0.42 -12.52 9.69
C ARG A 151 0.67 -11.46 9.73
N SER A 152 1.67 -11.72 10.57
CA SER A 152 2.66 -10.73 10.95
C SER A 152 4.05 -11.35 11.07
N ASP A 153 4.29 -12.54 10.53
CA ASP A 153 5.63 -13.11 10.44
C ASP A 153 6.46 -12.42 9.34
N TYR A 154 7.78 -12.53 9.44
CA TYR A 154 8.70 -11.86 8.52
C TYR A 154 8.61 -12.36 7.08
N GLU A 155 8.31 -13.65 6.86
CA GLU A 155 8.14 -14.21 5.52
C GLU A 155 6.89 -13.64 4.83
N TYR A 156 5.78 -13.55 5.56
CA TYR A 156 4.59 -12.88 5.05
C TYR A 156 4.87 -11.42 4.67
N LEU A 157 5.55 -10.64 5.52
CA LEU A 157 5.88 -9.25 5.20
C LEU A 157 6.83 -9.12 4.01
N LYS A 158 7.74 -10.07 3.83
CA LYS A 158 8.62 -10.13 2.67
C LYS A 158 7.83 -10.41 1.39
N GLU A 159 6.82 -11.28 1.41
CA GLU A 159 5.92 -11.46 0.27
C GLU A 159 5.06 -10.21 -0.01
N VAL A 160 4.64 -9.49 1.03
CA VAL A 160 3.99 -8.18 0.87
C VAL A 160 4.94 -7.16 0.22
N LEU A 161 6.24 -7.17 0.57
CA LEU A 161 7.25 -6.36 -0.12
C LEU A 161 7.33 -6.69 -1.61
N VAL A 162 7.31 -7.99 -1.97
CA VAL A 162 7.33 -8.42 -3.38
C VAL A 162 6.08 -7.90 -4.11
N LEU A 163 4.89 -8.02 -3.51
CA LEU A 163 3.66 -7.45 -4.06
C LEU A 163 3.81 -5.94 -4.27
N PHE A 164 4.33 -5.23 -3.27
CA PHE A 164 4.46 -3.78 -3.32
C PHE A 164 5.42 -3.33 -4.43
N LYS A 165 6.55 -4.03 -4.61
CA LYS A 165 7.49 -3.79 -5.72
C LYS A 165 6.82 -3.95 -7.08
N HIS A 166 6.02 -5.00 -7.28
CA HIS A 166 5.27 -5.17 -8.52
C HIS A 166 4.24 -4.06 -8.76
N LEU A 167 3.60 -3.54 -7.72
CA LEU A 167 2.72 -2.38 -7.85
C LEU A 167 3.50 -1.14 -8.30
N VAL A 168 4.66 -0.87 -7.68
CA VAL A 168 5.55 0.25 -8.06
C VAL A 168 6.01 0.13 -9.52
N ASP A 169 6.42 -1.06 -9.95
CA ASP A 169 6.85 -1.31 -11.34
C ASP A 169 5.70 -1.09 -12.33
N ASN A 170 4.50 -1.59 -12.02
CA ASN A 170 3.32 -1.42 -12.85
C ASN A 170 2.87 0.06 -12.92
N LEU A 171 2.95 0.80 -11.81
CA LEU A 171 2.68 2.24 -11.82
C LEU A 171 3.73 2.99 -12.65
N SER A 172 5.01 2.69 -12.45
CA SER A 172 6.13 3.36 -13.12
C SER A 172 6.08 3.15 -14.62
N SER A 173 5.87 1.91 -15.06
CA SER A 173 5.76 1.57 -16.48
C SER A 173 4.55 2.21 -17.16
N ARG A 174 3.43 2.40 -16.44
CA ARG A 174 2.18 2.89 -17.03
C ARG A 174 2.02 4.41 -16.96
N TYR A 175 2.49 5.03 -15.88
CA TYR A 175 2.20 6.42 -15.53
C TYR A 175 3.46 7.29 -15.40
N ASN A 176 4.66 6.76 -15.66
CA ASN A 176 5.92 7.52 -15.57
C ASN A 176 6.05 8.31 -14.26
N ILE A 177 5.68 7.67 -13.15
CA ILE A 177 5.74 8.27 -11.82
C ILE A 177 7.19 8.50 -11.42
N THR A 178 7.46 9.54 -10.63
CA THR A 178 8.79 9.80 -10.11
C THR A 178 8.83 9.64 -8.59
N PRO A 179 9.92 9.08 -8.02
CA PRO A 179 10.06 8.97 -6.58
C PRO A 179 10.04 10.33 -5.90
N VAL A 180 9.43 10.39 -4.72
CA VAL A 180 9.45 11.57 -3.87
C VAL A 180 10.05 11.16 -2.53
N ASN A 181 11.19 11.76 -2.18
CA ASN A 181 11.79 11.65 -0.87
C ASN A 181 11.45 12.93 -0.11
N LEU A 182 10.36 12.90 0.67
CA LEU A 182 10.13 13.93 1.67
C LEU A 182 10.84 13.46 2.94
N GLU A 183 11.80 14.25 3.41
CA GLU A 183 12.48 14.08 4.69
C GLU A 183 11.51 14.16 5.87
#